data_AF-A0A3B0Z4E4-F1
#
_entry.id   AF-A0A3B0Z4E4-F1
#
_cell.length_a   1.000
_cell.length_b   1.000
_cell.length_c   1.000
_cell.angle_alpha   90.00
_cell.angle_beta   90.00
_cell.angle_gamma   90.00
#
_symmetry.space_group_name_H-M   'P 1'
#
loop_
_entity.id
_entity.type
_entity.pdbx_description
1 polymer ?
#
loop_
_entity_poly.entity_id
_entity_poly.type
_entity_poly.pdbx_seq_one_letter_code
_entity_poly.pdbx_strand_id
1 'polypeptide(L)'
;QDRGYINFNVDSTQVSITPNKKDIYLTINISEGEQYKVREVRLSGEMVVPAEQLFPGFQINAGDVFSRKKVTETVTRISDSLGNEGYAFANVNTVPDIDEKTREVDLTFFVDPGKRVYVRRVNFAGNSKTRDEVLRQELRQMEGGWFSAAKVERSRTRLQRLGFFQEVNIETPAVPDTTDQVDVDYSVTEQPSGSISAGLGFSQTSGLILNGSITQNNFLGSGRRLSLALNNSTVTRLFSFSYTNPYYTVDGISRGFGAFSRKTNARSANIADYTTDTLGGNISYGFPVSEFNSVNFTVEAESLKLDVSSFASLQIQDFIVQHGEDFKSLGLTTSFAHDTRNRRIFPSEGGLRRISLETKVPGSELEYYKATLVLQQYVPLTRLFTFHGKIDVGYGDGYGDFDEMPFFKNFFAGGVRSVRGYQDFTLGPRDSRNRPIGGNFKTTSRMEIQFPPPFMTETKAVRLSLFYDAGNVFAGAEDWVVSDIRMAVGLGATWLSPVGPLAVSVAQPFNNQSGDRVQQFQFTLGAGF
;
A
#
# COMPACT_ATOMS: atom_id res chain seq x y z
N GLN A 1 25.37 27.36 8.69
CA GLN A 1 24.27 28.35 8.55
C GLN A 1 22.98 27.93 9.29
N ASP A 2 22.53 26.66 9.24
CA ASP A 2 21.26 26.25 9.90
C ASP A 2 21.28 26.19 11.44
N ARG A 3 22.45 26.40 12.06
CA ARG A 3 22.68 26.32 13.51
C ARG A 3 23.03 27.68 14.16
N GLY A 4 22.73 28.79 13.51
CA GLY A 4 22.92 30.14 14.05
C GLY A 4 24.10 30.92 13.46
N TYR A 5 24.96 30.24 12.70
CA TYR A 5 26.15 30.84 12.12
C TYR A 5 25.82 31.61 10.83
N ILE A 6 25.42 32.88 10.98
CA ILE A 6 24.95 33.74 9.88
C ILE A 6 26.10 34.10 8.93
N ASN A 7 27.29 34.34 9.50
CA ASN A 7 28.52 34.72 8.81
C ASN A 7 29.40 33.51 8.42
N PHE A 8 28.85 32.29 8.50
CA PHE A 8 29.55 31.09 8.06
C PHE A 8 29.93 31.20 6.59
N ASN A 9 31.21 30.96 6.29
CA ASN A 9 31.75 30.99 4.94
C ASN A 9 32.67 29.80 4.66
N VAL A 10 32.69 29.33 3.42
CA VAL A 10 33.69 28.39 2.92
C VAL A 10 34.75 29.19 2.20
N ASP A 11 35.95 29.25 2.78
CA ASP A 11 37.01 30.13 2.29
C ASP A 11 37.74 29.51 1.09
N SER A 12 37.96 28.20 1.10
CA SER A 12 38.49 27.47 -0.06
C SER A 12 38.20 25.97 0.00
N THR A 13 38.11 25.34 -1.17
CA THR A 13 38.02 23.89 -1.33
C THR A 13 39.18 23.42 -2.20
N GLN A 14 40.02 22.55 -1.65
CA GLN A 14 41.19 21.99 -2.34
C GLN A 14 41.01 20.49 -2.49
N VAL A 15 41.15 20.01 -3.72
CA VAL A 15 41.12 18.57 -4.04
C VAL A 15 42.54 18.17 -4.44
N SER A 16 43.12 17.21 -3.73
CA SER A 16 44.39 16.61 -4.11
C SER A 16 44.23 15.10 -4.32
N ILE A 17 44.93 14.58 -5.33
CA ILE A 17 44.90 13.16 -5.68
C ILE A 17 46.32 12.63 -5.47
N THR A 18 46.45 11.47 -4.84
CA THR A 18 47.75 10.84 -4.66
C THR A 18 48.40 10.51 -6.00
N PRO A 19 49.75 10.52 -6.11
CA PRO A 19 50.44 10.20 -7.36
C PRO A 19 50.07 8.83 -7.95
N ASN A 20 49.67 7.87 -7.09
CA ASN A 20 49.23 6.53 -7.49
C ASN A 20 47.75 6.48 -7.94
N LYS A 21 47.02 7.61 -7.89
CA LYS A 21 45.59 7.78 -8.21
C LYS A 21 44.64 6.89 -7.40
N LYS A 22 45.07 6.41 -6.23
CA LYS A 22 44.24 5.52 -5.39
C LYS A 22 43.44 6.29 -4.35
N ASP A 23 43.93 7.43 -3.91
CA ASP A 23 43.34 8.21 -2.82
C ASP A 23 43.08 9.64 -3.27
N ILE A 24 41.96 10.19 -2.83
CA ILE A 24 41.57 11.57 -3.06
C ILE A 24 41.42 12.22 -1.69
N TYR A 25 42.15 13.31 -1.46
CA TYR A 25 42.01 14.15 -0.28
C TYR A 25 41.22 15.41 -0.63
N LEU A 26 40.22 15.71 0.18
CA LEU A 26 39.41 16.93 0.09
C LEU A 26 39.68 17.76 1.35
N THR A 27 40.34 18.91 1.18
CA THR A 27 40.55 19.89 2.25
C THR A 27 39.59 21.05 2.05
N ILE A 28 38.72 21.28 3.04
CA ILE A 28 37.76 22.39 3.04
C ILE A 28 38.15 23.34 4.17
N ASN A 29 38.60 24.54 3.81
CA ASN A 29 38.88 25.60 4.78
C ASN A 29 37.62 26.42 4.98
N ILE A 30 37.20 26.60 6.24
CA ILE A 30 35.94 27.26 6.60
C ILE A 30 36.19 28.32 7.67
N SER A 31 35.39 29.38 7.61
CA SER A 31 35.24 30.38 8.66
C SER A 31 33.86 30.20 9.29
N GLU A 32 33.84 29.72 10.53
CA GLU A 32 32.59 29.31 11.18
C GLU A 32 31.68 30.52 11.49
N GLY A 33 32.29 31.64 11.91
CA GLY A 33 31.58 32.81 12.39
C GLY A 33 30.98 32.61 13.80
N GLU A 34 30.32 33.64 14.31
CA GLU A 34 29.63 33.58 15.61
C GLU A 34 28.18 33.10 15.44
N GLN A 35 27.60 32.59 16.54
CA GLN A 35 26.21 32.15 16.58
C GLN A 35 25.28 33.31 16.93
N TYR A 36 24.24 33.50 16.12
CA TYR A 36 23.22 34.53 16.29
C TYR A 36 21.87 33.95 16.70
N LYS A 37 21.14 34.71 17.52
CA LYS A 37 19.73 34.44 17.87
C LYS A 37 18.80 35.43 17.19
N VAL A 38 17.58 35.01 16.89
CA VAL A 38 16.55 35.89 16.34
C VAL A 38 15.97 36.72 17.47
N ARG A 39 16.06 38.05 17.38
CA ARG A 39 15.45 38.95 18.37
C ARG A 39 14.00 39.23 18.01
N GLU A 40 13.75 39.62 16.76
CA GLU A 40 12.40 39.92 16.28
C GLU A 40 12.16 39.37 14.88
N VAL A 41 10.90 39.03 14.60
CA VAL A 41 10.42 38.65 13.28
C VAL A 41 9.28 39.59 12.89
N ARG A 42 9.45 40.31 11.78
CA ARG A 42 8.48 41.27 11.27
C ARG A 42 7.97 40.85 9.90
N LEU A 43 6.69 41.12 9.65
CA LEU A 43 6.06 40.98 8.34
C LEU A 43 5.68 42.37 7.85
N SER A 44 6.10 42.71 6.64
CA SER A 44 5.88 44.03 6.02
C SER A 44 5.54 43.86 4.53
N GLY A 45 5.00 44.90 3.90
CA GLY A 45 4.61 44.88 2.48
C GLY A 45 3.10 45.02 2.26
N GLU A 46 2.63 44.65 1.07
CA GLU A 46 1.22 44.73 0.69
C GLU A 46 0.47 43.45 1.10
N MET A 47 -0.50 43.62 2.00
CA MET A 47 -1.23 42.50 2.60
C MET A 47 -2.55 42.26 1.87
N VAL A 48 -2.53 41.35 0.90
CA VAL A 48 -3.73 40.91 0.14
C VAL A 48 -4.56 39.85 0.85
N VAL A 49 -3.98 39.22 1.88
CA VAL A 49 -4.64 38.28 2.78
C VAL A 49 -4.44 38.73 4.23
N PRO A 50 -5.34 38.35 5.17
CA PRO A 50 -5.14 38.63 6.58
C PRO A 50 -3.80 38.07 7.08
N ALA A 51 -3.07 38.83 7.90
CA ALA A 51 -1.77 38.42 8.42
C ALA A 51 -1.83 37.08 9.16
N GLU A 52 -2.97 36.81 9.80
CA GLU A 52 -3.27 35.59 10.53
C GLU A 52 -3.22 34.35 9.63
N GLN A 53 -3.50 34.47 8.33
CA GLN A 53 -3.39 33.37 7.38
C GLN A 53 -1.95 33.04 7.00
N LEU A 54 -1.03 34.00 7.14
CA LEU A 54 0.40 33.84 6.82
C LEU A 54 1.22 33.36 8.03
N PHE A 55 0.75 33.61 9.25
CA PHE A 55 1.43 33.17 10.49
C PHE A 55 1.74 31.67 10.56
N PRO A 56 0.87 30.74 10.12
CA PRO A 56 1.19 29.32 10.07
C PRO A 56 2.40 28.97 9.16
N GLY A 57 2.75 29.86 8.23
CA GLY A 57 3.92 29.72 7.37
C GLY A 57 5.25 29.95 8.09
N PHE A 58 5.27 30.69 9.19
CA PHE A 58 6.49 31.00 9.93
C PHE A 58 7.06 29.76 10.64
N GLN A 59 8.31 29.43 10.33
CA GLN A 59 9.07 28.34 10.99
C GLN A 59 10.11 28.87 11.98
N ILE A 60 10.27 30.19 12.04
CA ILE A 60 11.26 30.88 12.86
C ILE A 60 10.56 31.91 13.74
N ASN A 61 10.89 31.89 15.03
CA ASN A 61 10.30 32.77 16.04
C ASN A 61 11.39 33.60 16.74
N ALA A 62 10.97 34.70 17.39
CA ALA A 62 11.82 35.40 18.33
C ALA A 62 12.34 34.46 19.43
N GLY A 63 13.62 34.55 19.75
CA GLY A 63 14.34 33.68 20.70
C GLY A 63 14.97 32.43 20.08
N ASP A 64 14.58 32.03 18.86
CA ASP A 64 15.20 30.90 18.18
C ASP A 64 16.67 31.19 17.83
N VAL A 65 17.48 30.14 17.77
CA VAL A 65 18.78 30.21 17.08
C VAL A 65 18.52 30.41 15.59
N PHE A 66 19.21 31.35 14.97
CA PHE A 66 19.04 31.63 13.54
C PHE A 66 19.23 30.36 12.70
N SER A 67 18.39 30.15 11.69
CA SER A 67 18.53 29.02 10.78
C SER A 67 18.14 29.45 9.37
N ARG A 68 19.11 29.44 8.45
CA ARG A 68 18.86 29.81 7.05
C ARG A 68 17.80 28.91 6.42
N LYS A 69 17.84 27.60 6.70
CA LYS A 69 16.78 26.67 6.30
C LYS A 69 15.39 27.12 6.76
N LYS A 70 15.20 27.45 8.05
CA LYS A 70 13.88 27.92 8.55
C LYS A 70 13.43 29.22 7.89
N VAL A 71 14.37 30.13 7.60
CA VAL A 71 14.07 31.38 6.88
C VAL A 71 13.59 31.08 5.46
N THR A 72 14.33 30.26 4.71
CA THR A 72 13.93 29.83 3.36
C THR A 72 12.60 29.08 3.36
N GLU A 73 12.38 28.17 4.30
CA GLU A 73 11.09 27.46 4.45
C GLU A 73 9.94 28.42 4.76
N THR A 74 10.19 29.47 5.55
CA THR A 74 9.19 30.51 5.84
C THR A 74 8.85 31.30 4.58
N VAL A 75 9.86 31.75 3.83
CA VAL A 75 9.68 32.42 2.52
C VAL A 75 8.84 31.55 1.59
N THR A 76 9.23 30.29 1.39
CA THR A 76 8.52 29.35 0.52
C THR A 76 7.08 29.14 0.96
N ARG A 77 6.81 28.92 2.26
CA ARG A 77 5.45 28.71 2.76
C ARG A 77 4.55 29.93 2.60
N ILE A 78 5.07 31.13 2.83
CA ILE A 78 4.32 32.38 2.63
C ILE A 78 4.03 32.56 1.14
N SER A 79 5.03 32.40 0.27
CA SER A 79 4.85 32.43 -1.19
C SER A 79 3.83 31.39 -1.67
N ASP A 80 3.88 30.16 -1.17
CA ASP A 80 2.93 29.10 -1.52
C ASP A 80 1.51 29.43 -1.03
N SER A 81 1.38 30.00 0.18
CA SER A 81 0.09 30.43 0.72
C SER A 81 -0.56 31.50 -0.16
N LEU A 82 0.21 32.51 -0.57
CA LEU A 82 -0.25 33.54 -1.51
C LEU A 82 -0.53 32.95 -2.89
N GLY A 83 0.33 32.04 -3.36
CA GLY A 83 0.15 31.30 -4.60
C GLY A 83 -1.14 30.46 -4.62
N ASN A 84 -1.58 29.94 -3.48
CA ASN A 84 -2.84 29.20 -3.35
C ASN A 84 -4.08 30.07 -3.55
N GLU A 85 -3.95 31.35 -3.19
CA GLU A 85 -4.99 32.35 -3.38
C GLU A 85 -4.96 32.98 -4.78
N GLY A 86 -4.01 32.59 -5.65
CA GLY A 86 -3.92 33.06 -7.04
C GLY A 86 -2.78 34.03 -7.32
N TYR A 87 -1.92 34.32 -6.34
CA TYR A 87 -0.78 35.22 -6.51
C TYR A 87 0.46 34.44 -6.91
N ALA A 88 0.50 33.94 -8.16
CA ALA A 88 1.55 33.02 -8.65
C ALA A 88 2.97 33.61 -8.60
N PHE A 89 3.09 34.93 -8.76
CA PHE A 89 4.35 35.65 -8.82
C PHE A 89 4.65 36.42 -7.52
N ALA A 90 4.04 36.01 -6.40
CA ALA A 90 4.27 36.65 -5.11
C ALA A 90 5.75 36.53 -4.71
N ASN A 91 6.40 37.67 -4.53
CA ASN A 91 7.79 37.77 -4.14
C ASN A 91 7.91 38.06 -2.65
N VAL A 92 8.58 37.16 -1.92
CA VAL A 92 8.80 37.32 -0.48
C VAL A 92 10.30 37.39 -0.24
N ASN A 93 10.78 38.57 0.15
CA ASN A 93 12.19 38.81 0.42
C ASN A 93 12.44 38.90 1.92
N THR A 94 13.57 38.36 2.39
CA THR A 94 13.99 38.52 3.78
C THR A 94 15.12 39.53 3.86
N VAL A 95 14.95 40.55 4.71
CA VAL A 95 15.97 41.54 5.03
C VAL A 95 16.43 41.30 6.46
N PRO A 96 17.60 40.67 6.67
CA PRO A 96 18.19 40.53 7.99
C PRO A 96 18.89 41.82 8.43
N ASP A 97 18.60 42.28 9.64
CA ASP A 97 19.33 43.35 10.31
C ASP A 97 20.14 42.73 11.46
N ILE A 98 21.47 42.74 11.33
CA ILE A 98 22.39 41.99 12.19
C ILE A 98 23.02 42.94 13.20
N ASP A 99 22.81 42.66 14.49
CA ASP A 99 23.51 43.34 15.58
C ASP A 99 24.69 42.49 16.07
N GLU A 100 25.89 42.86 15.63
CA GLU A 100 27.13 42.16 16.00
C GLU A 100 27.47 42.27 17.49
N LYS A 101 26.97 43.30 18.20
CA LYS A 101 27.28 43.52 19.62
C LYS A 101 26.45 42.62 20.51
N THR A 102 25.15 42.52 20.24
CA THR A 102 24.24 41.66 21.02
C THR A 102 24.21 40.22 20.49
N ARG A 103 24.78 39.97 19.30
CA ARG A 103 24.74 38.68 18.58
C ARG A 103 23.30 38.26 18.28
N GLU A 104 22.50 39.24 17.88
CA GLU A 104 21.10 39.08 17.54
C GLU A 104 20.82 39.51 16.10
N VAL A 105 19.76 38.97 15.51
CA VAL A 105 19.29 39.35 14.18
C VAL A 105 17.80 39.63 14.20
N ASP A 106 17.39 40.74 13.61
CA ASP A 106 16.00 41.04 13.31
C ASP A 106 15.71 40.62 11.87
N LEU A 107 14.62 39.86 11.67
CA LEU A 107 14.23 39.35 10.38
C LEU A 107 12.97 40.04 9.90
N THR A 108 13.08 40.87 8.86
CA THR A 108 11.91 41.46 8.20
C THR A 108 11.60 40.71 6.90
N PHE A 109 10.44 40.09 6.84
CA PHE A 109 9.90 39.47 5.63
C PHE A 109 9.05 40.51 4.89
N PHE A 110 9.51 40.94 3.72
CA PHE A 110 8.82 41.88 2.86
C PHE A 110 8.04 41.12 1.78
N VAL A 111 6.72 41.28 1.77
CA VAL A 111 5.79 40.60 0.86
C VAL A 111 5.33 41.57 -0.24
N ASP A 112 5.59 41.19 -1.48
CA ASP A 112 4.98 41.77 -2.66
C ASP A 112 4.12 40.69 -3.34
N PRO A 113 2.79 40.72 -3.19
CA PRO A 113 1.91 39.69 -3.73
C PRO A 113 1.77 39.76 -5.25
N GLY A 114 2.05 40.91 -5.88
CA GLY A 114 1.74 41.14 -7.28
C GLY A 114 0.25 40.99 -7.60
N LYS A 115 -0.07 40.67 -8.86
CA LYS A 115 -1.46 40.49 -9.31
C LYS A 115 -1.93 39.06 -9.13
N ARG A 116 -3.23 38.90 -8.85
CA ARG A 116 -3.90 37.61 -8.93
C ARG A 116 -4.00 37.16 -10.38
N VAL A 117 -3.64 35.91 -10.66
CA VAL A 117 -3.63 35.35 -12.01
C VAL A 117 -4.56 34.15 -12.15
N TYR A 118 -5.07 33.98 -13.36
CA TYR A 118 -5.90 32.85 -13.79
C TYR A 118 -5.11 31.91 -14.68
N VAL A 119 -5.38 30.62 -14.56
CA VAL A 119 -4.81 29.61 -15.46
C VAL A 119 -5.61 29.64 -16.76
N ARG A 120 -5.01 30.16 -17.83
CA ARG A 120 -5.66 30.23 -19.14
C ARG A 120 -5.77 28.85 -19.75
N ARG A 121 -4.66 28.11 -19.83
CA ARG A 121 -4.59 26.74 -20.36
C ARG A 121 -3.59 25.88 -19.60
N VAL A 122 -3.81 24.57 -19.64
CA VAL A 122 -2.85 23.56 -19.20
C VAL A 122 -2.36 22.79 -20.42
N ASN A 123 -1.06 22.89 -20.70
CA ASN A 123 -0.43 22.23 -21.82
C ASN A 123 0.39 21.03 -21.35
N PHE A 124 0.47 20.01 -22.20
CA PHE A 124 1.29 18.82 -21.97
C PHE A 124 2.31 18.67 -23.10
N ALA A 125 3.54 18.34 -22.74
CA ALA A 125 4.62 18.07 -23.68
C ALA A 125 5.36 16.79 -23.30
N GLY A 126 5.83 16.03 -24.30
CA GLY A 126 6.60 14.80 -24.11
C GLY A 126 5.79 13.51 -23.93
N ASN A 127 4.46 13.58 -23.86
CA ASN A 127 3.54 12.44 -23.82
C ASN A 127 3.27 11.84 -25.22
N SER A 128 4.33 11.36 -25.87
CA SER A 128 4.25 10.87 -27.27
C SER A 128 3.44 9.56 -27.41
N LYS A 129 3.50 8.68 -26.40
CA LYS A 129 2.77 7.40 -26.38
C LYS A 129 1.49 7.53 -25.58
N THR A 130 1.52 8.27 -24.48
CA THR A 130 0.43 8.41 -23.52
C THR A 130 -0.54 9.50 -23.97
N ARG A 131 -1.82 9.16 -24.05
CA ARG A 131 -2.88 10.09 -24.47
C ARG A 131 -2.98 11.26 -23.49
N ASP A 132 -3.23 12.45 -24.02
CA ASP A 132 -3.40 13.70 -23.24
C ASP A 132 -4.43 13.55 -22.10
N GLU A 133 -5.57 12.92 -22.39
CA GLU A 133 -6.64 12.66 -21.42
C GLU A 133 -6.16 11.93 -20.16
N VAL A 134 -5.16 11.04 -20.29
CA VAL A 134 -4.60 10.29 -19.16
C VAL A 134 -3.87 11.20 -18.18
N LEU A 135 -3.21 12.25 -18.69
CA LEU A 135 -2.54 13.24 -17.86
C LEU A 135 -3.56 14.25 -17.32
N ARG A 136 -4.51 14.67 -18.17
CA ARG A 136 -5.51 15.69 -17.84
C ARG A 136 -6.44 15.26 -16.71
N GLN A 137 -6.85 14.00 -16.65
CA GLN A 137 -7.68 13.46 -15.55
C GLN A 137 -6.95 13.42 -14.19
N GLU A 138 -5.62 13.56 -14.16
CA GLU A 138 -4.86 13.64 -12.92
C GLU A 138 -4.77 15.05 -12.33
N LEU A 139 -5.13 16.07 -13.11
CA LEU A 139 -5.03 17.46 -12.69
C LEU A 139 -6.01 17.80 -11.57
N ARG A 140 -5.54 18.68 -10.68
CA ARG A 140 -6.33 19.34 -9.64
C ARG A 140 -6.49 20.82 -9.90
N GLN A 141 -5.51 21.43 -10.59
CA GLN A 141 -5.66 22.77 -11.13
C GLN A 141 -6.54 22.68 -12.39
N MET A 142 -7.59 23.51 -12.43
CA MET A 142 -8.49 23.59 -13.58
C MET A 142 -8.09 24.77 -14.48
N GLU A 143 -8.24 24.60 -15.78
CA GLU A 143 -8.23 25.70 -16.75
C GLU A 143 -9.40 26.66 -16.47
N GLY A 144 -9.19 27.96 -16.68
CA GLY A 144 -10.14 29.03 -16.36
C GLY A 144 -10.30 29.34 -14.87
N GLY A 145 -9.73 28.52 -13.98
CA GLY A 145 -9.70 28.78 -12.53
C GLY A 145 -8.58 29.75 -12.15
N TRP A 146 -8.66 30.35 -10.96
CA TRP A 146 -7.50 31.05 -10.39
C TRP A 146 -6.34 30.07 -10.16
N PHE A 147 -5.12 30.57 -10.28
CA PHE A 147 -3.93 29.77 -10.03
C PHE A 147 -3.87 29.29 -8.57
N SER A 148 -3.39 28.08 -8.35
CA SER A 148 -3.13 27.56 -7.01
C SER A 148 -1.87 26.70 -7.02
N ALA A 149 -0.82 27.18 -6.36
CA ALA A 149 0.45 26.47 -6.26
C ALA A 149 0.27 25.04 -5.71
N ALA A 150 -0.53 24.88 -4.65
CA ALA A 150 -0.83 23.57 -4.06
C ALA A 150 -1.56 22.63 -5.01
N LYS A 151 -2.51 23.14 -5.83
CA LYS A 151 -3.21 22.29 -6.82
C LYS A 151 -2.28 21.89 -7.96
N VAL A 152 -1.42 22.79 -8.43
CA VAL A 152 -0.40 22.51 -9.47
C VAL A 152 0.58 21.44 -8.97
N GLU A 153 1.14 21.61 -7.77
CA GLU A 153 2.07 20.63 -7.20
C GLU A 153 1.40 19.29 -6.86
N ARG A 154 0.14 19.32 -6.39
CA ARG A 154 -0.65 18.09 -6.21
C ARG A 154 -0.85 17.35 -7.55
N SER A 155 -1.08 18.08 -8.63
CA SER A 155 -1.21 17.52 -9.98
C SER A 155 0.12 16.87 -10.42
N ARG A 156 1.25 17.54 -10.20
CA ARG A 156 2.60 16.98 -10.41
C ARG A 156 2.78 15.63 -9.72
N THR A 157 2.47 15.61 -8.43
CA THR A 157 2.62 14.44 -7.57
C THR A 157 1.75 13.30 -8.08
N ARG A 158 0.52 13.58 -8.52
CA ARG A 158 -0.40 12.57 -9.09
C ARG A 158 0.13 12.00 -10.41
N LEU A 159 0.63 12.86 -11.31
CA LEU A 159 1.26 12.43 -12.56
C LEU A 159 2.49 11.55 -12.31
N GLN A 160 3.35 11.91 -11.36
CA GLN A 160 4.50 11.08 -10.97
C GLN A 160 4.06 9.72 -10.39
N ARG A 161 2.97 9.70 -9.62
CA ARG A 161 2.42 8.46 -9.04
C ARG A 161 1.84 7.48 -10.07
N LEU A 162 1.54 7.92 -11.31
CA LEU A 162 1.16 7.00 -12.38
C LEU A 162 2.28 6.01 -12.72
N GLY A 163 3.54 6.40 -12.51
CA GLY A 163 4.71 5.58 -12.86
C GLY A 163 4.96 5.45 -14.37
N PHE A 164 4.30 6.27 -15.20
CA PHE A 164 4.51 6.29 -16.67
C PHE A 164 5.64 7.23 -17.09
N PHE A 165 6.09 8.09 -16.17
CA PHE A 165 7.05 9.14 -16.44
C PHE A 165 8.22 9.05 -15.44
N GLN A 166 9.44 9.22 -15.96
CA GLN A 166 10.64 9.33 -15.13
C GLN A 166 10.71 10.69 -14.45
N GLU A 167 10.27 11.73 -15.16
CA GLU A 167 10.32 13.12 -14.72
C GLU A 167 9.06 13.86 -15.17
N VAL A 168 8.61 14.77 -14.32
CA VAL A 168 7.48 15.69 -14.57
C VAL A 168 7.95 17.07 -14.15
N ASN A 169 8.15 17.94 -15.13
CA ASN A 169 8.57 19.32 -14.95
C ASN A 169 7.39 20.26 -15.19
N ILE A 170 7.37 21.34 -14.42
CA ILE A 170 6.30 22.33 -14.46
C ILE A 170 6.92 23.67 -14.77
N GLU A 171 6.36 24.32 -15.78
CA GLU A 171 6.66 25.70 -16.10
C GLU A 171 5.35 26.49 -16.08
N THR A 172 5.40 27.72 -15.58
CA THR A 172 4.23 28.59 -15.48
C THR A 172 4.52 29.92 -16.18
N PRO A 173 4.69 29.92 -17.51
CA PRO A 173 4.99 31.14 -18.24
C PRO A 173 3.82 32.13 -18.15
N ALA A 174 4.16 33.41 -18.01
CA ALA A 174 3.18 34.49 -18.14
C ALA A 174 2.70 34.57 -19.59
N VAL A 175 1.39 34.80 -19.78
CA VAL A 175 0.81 34.93 -21.11
C VAL A 175 1.14 36.31 -21.69
N PRO A 176 1.77 36.41 -22.88
CA PRO A 176 2.07 37.69 -23.51
C PRO A 176 0.80 38.55 -23.67
N ASP A 177 0.97 39.87 -23.58
CA ASP A 177 -0.09 40.87 -23.76
C ASP A 177 -1.24 40.81 -22.73
N THR A 178 -1.06 40.06 -21.64
CA THR A 178 -1.96 40.02 -20.48
C THR A 178 -1.18 40.14 -19.18
N THR A 179 -1.82 40.57 -18.08
CA THR A 179 -1.13 40.77 -16.78
C THR A 179 -1.69 39.91 -15.65
N ASP A 180 -2.73 39.15 -15.93
CA ASP A 180 -3.53 38.37 -14.98
C ASP A 180 -3.74 36.93 -15.47
N GLN A 181 -2.92 36.45 -16.41
CA GLN A 181 -3.03 35.10 -16.96
C GLN A 181 -1.68 34.39 -17.04
N VAL A 182 -1.71 33.10 -16.73
CA VAL A 182 -0.59 32.17 -16.86
C VAL A 182 -1.05 30.92 -17.58
N ASP A 183 -0.15 30.32 -18.35
CA ASP A 183 -0.31 28.93 -18.77
C ASP A 183 0.42 28.02 -17.77
N VAL A 184 0.01 26.76 -17.67
CA VAL A 184 0.71 25.76 -16.86
C VAL A 184 1.14 24.64 -17.79
N ASP A 185 2.45 24.52 -18.00
CA ASP A 185 3.05 23.59 -18.94
C ASP A 185 3.67 22.42 -18.18
N TYR A 186 3.11 21.23 -18.38
CA TYR A 186 3.65 19.98 -17.85
C TYR A 186 4.50 19.28 -18.92
N SER A 187 5.81 19.33 -18.74
CA SER A 187 6.76 18.59 -19.58
C SER A 187 7.10 17.26 -18.93
N VAL A 188 6.81 16.15 -19.62
CA VAL A 188 7.00 14.79 -19.10
C VAL A 188 8.01 13.99 -19.92
N THR A 189 8.81 13.18 -19.24
CA THR A 189 9.71 12.21 -19.88
C THR A 189 9.14 10.81 -19.69
N GLU A 190 8.58 10.23 -20.75
CA GLU A 190 7.99 8.88 -20.72
C GLU A 190 9.04 7.80 -20.43
N GLN A 191 8.67 6.84 -19.58
CA GLN A 191 9.47 5.65 -19.28
C GLN A 191 8.68 4.36 -19.61
N PRO A 192 9.34 3.20 -19.69
CA PRO A 192 8.65 1.92 -19.84
C PRO A 192 7.64 1.70 -18.71
N SER A 193 6.36 1.60 -19.06
CA SER A 193 5.24 1.35 -18.16
C SER A 193 4.93 -0.14 -17.96
N GLY A 194 5.66 -1.00 -18.68
CA GLY A 194 5.56 -2.45 -18.64
C GLY A 194 6.58 -3.06 -17.70
N SER A 195 6.20 -4.16 -17.06
CA SER A 195 7.06 -4.94 -16.19
C SER A 195 6.86 -6.44 -16.46
N ILE A 196 7.97 -7.16 -16.47
CA ILE A 196 7.99 -8.62 -16.47
C ILE A 196 8.49 -9.02 -15.09
N SER A 197 7.74 -9.86 -14.41
CA SER A 197 8.11 -10.41 -13.11
C SER A 197 8.20 -11.92 -13.24
N ALA A 198 9.31 -12.48 -12.79
CA ALA A 198 9.48 -13.91 -12.57
C ALA A 198 9.96 -14.07 -11.13
N GLY A 199 9.37 -15.02 -10.41
CA GLY A 199 9.72 -15.28 -9.02
C GLY A 199 9.71 -16.77 -8.74
N LEU A 200 10.58 -17.13 -7.81
CA LEU A 200 10.61 -18.44 -7.19
C LEU A 200 10.27 -18.22 -5.72
N GLY A 201 9.33 -19.02 -5.23
CA GLY A 201 8.96 -19.06 -3.83
C GLY A 201 9.09 -20.48 -3.30
N PHE A 202 9.16 -20.60 -1.98
CA PHE A 202 9.07 -21.88 -1.31
C PHE A 202 8.24 -21.74 -0.05
N SER A 203 7.33 -22.69 0.15
CA SER A 203 6.61 -22.84 1.40
C SER A 203 6.58 -24.31 1.78
N GLN A 204 6.43 -24.59 3.07
CA GLN A 204 6.45 -25.97 3.55
C GLN A 204 5.20 -26.76 3.14
N THR A 205 4.11 -26.08 2.79
CA THR A 205 2.88 -26.69 2.25
C THR A 205 2.87 -26.80 0.73
N SER A 206 3.10 -25.69 0.03
CA SER A 206 3.00 -25.68 -1.44
C SER A 206 4.29 -26.09 -2.16
N GLY A 207 5.35 -26.39 -1.42
CA GLY A 207 6.67 -26.70 -1.97
C GLY A 207 7.22 -25.54 -2.79
N LEU A 208 7.81 -25.86 -3.94
CA LEU A 208 8.29 -24.88 -4.91
C LEU A 208 7.10 -24.15 -5.56
N ILE A 209 7.13 -22.82 -5.51
CA ILE A 209 6.15 -21.92 -6.12
C ILE A 209 6.86 -21.18 -7.26
N LEU A 210 6.33 -21.30 -8.47
CA LEU A 210 6.79 -20.57 -9.64
C LEU A 210 5.75 -19.50 -9.96
N ASN A 211 6.14 -18.24 -9.93
CA ASN A 211 5.29 -17.13 -10.34
C ASN A 211 5.89 -16.41 -11.55
N GLY A 212 5.06 -16.12 -12.54
CA GLY A 212 5.44 -15.34 -13.71
C GLY A 212 4.32 -14.38 -14.05
N SER A 213 4.62 -13.13 -14.34
CA SER A 213 3.61 -12.17 -14.80
C SER A 213 4.18 -11.14 -15.74
N ILE A 214 3.37 -10.75 -16.71
CA ILE A 214 3.63 -9.62 -17.61
C ILE A 214 2.52 -8.60 -17.33
N THR A 215 2.90 -7.42 -16.87
CA THR A 215 1.98 -6.31 -16.62
C THR A 215 2.35 -5.13 -17.49
N GLN A 216 1.36 -4.54 -18.15
CA GLN A 216 1.48 -3.27 -18.85
C GLN A 216 0.52 -2.26 -18.22
N ASN A 217 1.04 -1.27 -17.48
CA ASN A 217 0.20 -0.34 -16.72
C ASN A 217 -0.37 0.80 -17.57
N ASN A 218 0.17 1.04 -18.77
CA ASN A 218 -0.30 2.05 -19.72
C ASN A 218 -0.44 1.43 -21.12
N PHE A 219 -1.32 0.43 -21.23
CA PHE A 219 -1.51 -0.34 -22.46
C PHE A 219 -1.95 0.58 -23.60
N LEU A 220 -1.18 0.61 -24.70
CA LEU A 220 -1.43 1.49 -25.85
C LEU A 220 -1.57 2.98 -25.49
N GLY A 221 -0.92 3.43 -24.42
CA GLY A 221 -0.95 4.84 -24.00
C GLY A 221 -2.27 5.30 -23.38
N SER A 222 -3.17 4.38 -23.04
CA SER A 222 -4.54 4.69 -22.63
C SER A 222 -4.75 4.82 -21.12
N GLY A 223 -3.70 4.70 -20.31
CA GLY A 223 -3.78 4.61 -18.84
C GLY A 223 -4.40 3.31 -18.33
N ARG A 224 -4.77 2.38 -19.23
CA ARG A 224 -5.39 1.10 -18.89
C ARG A 224 -4.32 0.06 -18.57
N ARG A 225 -4.57 -0.74 -17.54
CA ARG A 225 -3.68 -1.80 -17.09
C ARG A 225 -4.10 -3.14 -17.70
N LEU A 226 -3.15 -3.86 -18.29
CA LEU A 226 -3.32 -5.24 -18.75
C LEU A 226 -2.29 -6.12 -18.03
N SER A 227 -2.71 -7.27 -17.54
CA SER A 227 -1.85 -8.18 -16.77
C SER A 227 -2.16 -9.63 -17.12
N LEU A 228 -1.11 -10.38 -17.43
CA LEU A 228 -1.11 -11.83 -17.55
C LEU A 228 -0.28 -12.38 -16.40
N ALA A 229 -0.82 -13.34 -15.66
CA ALA A 229 -0.10 -13.96 -14.55
C ALA A 229 -0.30 -15.48 -14.53
N LEU A 230 0.79 -16.17 -14.24
CA LEU A 230 0.88 -17.60 -13.99
C LEU A 230 1.40 -17.78 -12.55
N ASN A 231 0.73 -18.63 -11.78
CA ASN A 231 1.22 -19.14 -10.51
C ASN A 231 1.12 -20.65 -10.53
N ASN A 232 2.22 -21.34 -10.29
CA ASN A 232 2.28 -22.80 -10.35
C ASN A 232 3.00 -23.34 -9.12
N SER A 233 2.37 -24.29 -8.44
CA SER A 233 2.90 -24.98 -7.26
C SER A 233 2.34 -26.40 -7.24
N THR A 234 2.75 -27.21 -6.26
CA THR A 234 2.18 -28.56 -6.08
C THR A 234 0.71 -28.54 -5.68
N VAL A 235 0.24 -27.44 -5.10
CA VAL A 235 -1.13 -27.25 -4.59
C VAL A 235 -2.01 -26.53 -5.61
N THR A 236 -1.53 -25.43 -6.18
CA THR A 236 -2.33 -24.58 -7.07
C THR A 236 -1.60 -24.32 -8.37
N ARG A 237 -2.34 -24.43 -9.49
CA ARG A 237 -1.98 -23.91 -10.80
C ARG A 237 -3.02 -22.89 -11.22
N LEU A 238 -2.63 -21.63 -11.34
CA LEU A 238 -3.47 -20.50 -11.70
C LEU A 238 -2.88 -19.81 -12.94
N PHE A 239 -3.69 -19.69 -13.98
CA PHE A 239 -3.49 -18.74 -15.07
C PHE A 239 -4.56 -17.66 -14.96
N SER A 240 -4.17 -16.40 -15.08
CA SER A 240 -5.10 -15.27 -14.99
C SER A 240 -4.75 -14.17 -15.97
N PHE A 241 -5.79 -13.61 -16.57
CA PHE A 241 -5.81 -12.40 -17.35
C PHE A 241 -6.61 -11.36 -16.59
N SER A 242 -6.12 -10.12 -16.52
CA SER A 242 -6.90 -9.00 -16.01
C SER A 242 -6.63 -7.75 -16.84
N TYR A 243 -7.70 -7.05 -17.19
CA TYR A 243 -7.69 -5.71 -17.76
C TYR A 243 -8.40 -4.76 -16.82
N THR A 244 -7.88 -3.55 -16.64
CA THR A 244 -8.46 -2.53 -15.75
C THR A 244 -8.40 -1.16 -16.40
N ASN A 245 -9.54 -0.48 -16.49
CA ASN A 245 -9.61 0.95 -16.73
C ASN A 245 -9.76 1.68 -15.38
N PRO A 246 -8.72 2.38 -14.89
CA PRO A 246 -8.78 3.07 -13.60
C PRO A 246 -9.75 4.27 -13.59
N TYR A 247 -9.98 4.89 -14.75
CA TYR A 247 -10.91 6.00 -14.95
C TYR A 247 -11.97 5.61 -15.99
N TYR A 248 -12.86 4.68 -15.60
CA TYR A 248 -14.05 4.40 -16.41
C TYR A 248 -15.04 5.56 -16.37
N THR A 249 -15.03 6.31 -15.27
CA THR A 249 -15.74 7.59 -15.12
C THR A 249 -14.74 8.69 -14.76
N VAL A 250 -15.15 9.95 -14.96
CA VAL A 250 -14.34 11.14 -14.64
C VAL A 250 -13.96 11.19 -13.15
N ASP A 251 -14.82 10.67 -12.27
CA ASP A 251 -14.59 10.67 -10.81
C ASP A 251 -13.61 9.58 -10.33
N GLY A 252 -13.04 8.79 -11.25
CA GLY A 252 -12.07 7.74 -10.90
C GLY A 252 -12.71 6.41 -10.48
N ILE A 253 -13.98 6.18 -10.81
CA ILE A 253 -14.55 4.83 -10.72
C ILE A 253 -13.81 3.95 -11.73
N SER A 254 -13.20 2.89 -11.23
CA SER A 254 -12.47 1.91 -12.04
C SER A 254 -13.40 0.79 -12.53
N ARG A 255 -13.12 0.24 -13.71
CA ARG A 255 -13.79 -0.95 -14.26
C ARG A 255 -12.77 -1.98 -14.73
N GLY A 256 -12.91 -3.21 -14.26
CA GLY A 256 -12.05 -4.33 -14.61
C GLY A 256 -12.79 -5.47 -15.30
N PHE A 257 -12.06 -6.20 -16.13
CA PHE A 257 -12.46 -7.47 -16.73
C PHE A 257 -11.38 -8.50 -16.44
N GLY A 258 -11.77 -9.66 -15.95
CA GLY A 258 -10.87 -10.75 -15.59
C GLY A 258 -11.29 -12.06 -16.23
N ALA A 259 -10.32 -12.92 -16.50
CA ALA A 259 -10.53 -14.33 -16.82
C ALA A 259 -9.46 -15.16 -16.13
N PHE A 260 -9.80 -16.32 -15.60
CA PHE A 260 -8.85 -17.20 -14.93
C PHE A 260 -9.19 -18.67 -15.12
N SER A 261 -8.14 -19.49 -15.08
CA SER A 261 -8.24 -20.94 -14.93
C SER A 261 -7.40 -21.33 -13.72
N ARG A 262 -8.01 -22.06 -12.78
CA ARG A 262 -7.40 -22.44 -11.52
C ARG A 262 -7.67 -23.91 -11.24
N LYS A 263 -6.60 -24.69 -11.11
CA LYS A 263 -6.65 -26.05 -10.57
C LYS A 263 -6.06 -26.07 -9.17
N THR A 264 -6.77 -26.64 -8.20
CA THR A 264 -6.33 -26.76 -6.81
C THR A 264 -6.39 -28.23 -6.39
N ASN A 265 -5.25 -28.80 -6.03
CA ASN A 265 -5.14 -30.14 -5.45
C ASN A 265 -5.10 -30.01 -3.93
N ALA A 266 -6.24 -30.27 -3.29
CA ALA A 266 -6.42 -30.14 -1.86
C ALA A 266 -5.57 -31.16 -1.10
N ARG A 267 -5.44 -32.38 -1.65
CA ARG A 267 -4.61 -33.43 -1.05
C ARG A 267 -3.14 -33.02 -0.92
N SER A 268 -2.58 -32.33 -1.91
CA SER A 268 -1.22 -31.80 -1.86
C SER A 268 -1.01 -30.75 -0.77
N ALA A 269 -2.08 -30.06 -0.35
CA ALA A 269 -2.06 -29.09 0.74
C ALA A 269 -2.26 -29.72 2.13
N ASN A 270 -2.22 -31.06 2.24
CA ASN A 270 -2.49 -31.78 3.48
C ASN A 270 -3.91 -31.56 4.06
N ILE A 271 -4.87 -31.18 3.21
CA ILE A 271 -6.31 -31.14 3.56
C ILE A 271 -7.04 -32.34 2.93
N ALA A 272 -8.36 -32.43 3.05
CA ALA A 272 -9.17 -33.54 2.54
C ALA A 272 -8.92 -33.84 1.05
N ASP A 273 -9.19 -35.08 0.61
CA ASP A 273 -8.81 -35.56 -0.72
C ASP A 273 -9.84 -35.18 -1.80
N TYR A 274 -9.61 -34.03 -2.43
CA TYR A 274 -10.34 -33.57 -3.60
C TYR A 274 -9.46 -32.67 -4.47
N THR A 275 -9.88 -32.48 -5.72
CA THR A 275 -9.30 -31.52 -6.65
C THR A 275 -10.40 -30.66 -7.26
N THR A 276 -10.19 -29.35 -7.33
CA THR A 276 -11.11 -28.44 -8.02
C THR A 276 -10.46 -27.91 -9.29
N ASP A 277 -11.16 -27.93 -10.41
CA ASP A 277 -10.78 -27.27 -11.66
C ASP A 277 -11.81 -26.17 -11.97
N THR A 278 -11.39 -24.92 -11.92
CA THR A 278 -12.26 -23.75 -12.06
C THR A 278 -11.85 -22.92 -13.25
N LEU A 279 -12.80 -22.67 -14.17
CA LEU A 279 -12.69 -21.68 -15.22
C LEU A 279 -13.67 -20.56 -14.91
N GLY A 280 -13.20 -19.32 -14.84
CA GLY A 280 -14.05 -18.19 -14.49
C GLY A 280 -13.72 -16.91 -15.24
N GLY A 281 -14.71 -16.01 -15.27
CA GLY A 281 -14.59 -14.66 -15.80
C GLY A 281 -15.34 -13.69 -14.91
N ASN A 282 -14.81 -12.47 -14.77
CA ASN A 282 -15.42 -11.47 -13.90
C ASN A 282 -15.40 -10.06 -14.48
N ILE A 283 -16.35 -9.26 -14.00
CA ILE A 283 -16.41 -7.81 -14.19
C ILE A 283 -16.34 -7.20 -12.80
N SER A 284 -15.45 -6.22 -12.62
CA SER A 284 -15.28 -5.51 -11.35
C SER A 284 -15.45 -4.01 -11.51
N TYR A 285 -16.00 -3.36 -10.48
CA TYR A 285 -16.10 -1.92 -10.34
C TYR A 285 -15.51 -1.49 -9.00
N GLY A 286 -14.59 -0.52 -9.02
CA GLY A 286 -13.96 0.03 -7.81
C GLY A 286 -14.29 1.50 -7.64
N PHE A 287 -14.94 1.84 -6.53
CA PHE A 287 -15.43 3.18 -6.19
C PHE A 287 -14.52 3.80 -5.11
N PRO A 288 -13.74 4.84 -5.44
CA PRO A 288 -13.02 5.61 -4.44
C PRO A 288 -13.99 6.56 -3.72
N VAL A 289 -14.48 6.16 -2.55
CA VAL A 289 -15.46 6.93 -1.77
C VAL A 289 -14.80 8.13 -1.08
N SER A 290 -13.57 7.95 -0.59
CA SER A 290 -12.73 9.04 -0.08
C SER A 290 -11.24 8.67 -0.20
N GLU A 291 -10.33 9.51 0.29
CA GLU A 291 -8.89 9.22 0.27
C GLU A 291 -8.50 7.91 0.99
N PHE A 292 -9.31 7.46 1.95
CA PHE A 292 -9.05 6.25 2.74
C PHE A 292 -10.09 5.14 2.54
N ASN A 293 -11.24 5.44 1.91
CA ASN A 293 -12.34 4.50 1.77
C ASN A 293 -12.54 4.07 0.32
N SER A 294 -12.68 2.76 0.09
CA SER A 294 -12.99 2.20 -1.22
C SER A 294 -14.04 1.10 -1.10
N VAL A 295 -14.91 1.02 -2.10
CA VAL A 295 -15.89 -0.07 -2.27
C VAL A 295 -15.62 -0.75 -3.61
N ASN A 296 -15.55 -2.07 -3.62
CA ASN A 296 -15.38 -2.86 -4.83
C ASN A 296 -16.54 -3.83 -4.99
N PHE A 297 -17.11 -3.89 -6.19
CA PHE A 297 -18.12 -4.87 -6.58
C PHE A 297 -17.56 -5.73 -7.70
N THR A 298 -17.64 -7.05 -7.57
CA THR A 298 -17.20 -8.01 -8.57
C THR A 298 -18.32 -8.98 -8.87
N VAL A 299 -18.73 -9.06 -10.12
CA VAL A 299 -19.63 -10.10 -10.61
C VAL A 299 -18.77 -11.15 -11.32
N GLU A 300 -18.88 -12.40 -10.91
CA GLU A 300 -18.07 -13.51 -11.42
C GLU A 300 -18.95 -14.65 -11.90
N ALA A 301 -18.74 -15.10 -13.13
CA ALA A 301 -19.30 -16.34 -13.63
C ALA A 301 -18.19 -17.41 -13.61
N GLU A 302 -18.44 -18.53 -12.95
CA GLU A 302 -17.48 -19.64 -12.87
C GLU A 302 -18.12 -20.99 -13.20
N SER A 303 -17.33 -21.85 -13.85
CA SER A 303 -17.56 -23.28 -13.98
C SER A 303 -16.52 -23.99 -13.14
N LEU A 304 -16.96 -24.75 -12.14
CA LEU A 304 -16.14 -25.53 -11.23
C LEU A 304 -16.44 -27.01 -11.44
N LYS A 305 -15.39 -27.79 -11.67
CA LYS A 305 -15.46 -29.25 -11.67
C LYS A 305 -14.71 -29.79 -10.46
N LEU A 306 -15.35 -30.70 -9.75
CA LEU A 306 -14.78 -31.46 -8.65
C LEU A 306 -14.27 -32.80 -9.19
N ASP A 307 -13.09 -33.20 -8.75
CA ASP A 307 -12.49 -34.50 -9.06
C ASP A 307 -12.06 -35.13 -7.74
N VAL A 308 -12.63 -36.28 -7.41
CA VAL A 308 -12.38 -37.00 -6.16
C VAL A 308 -11.81 -38.37 -6.42
N SER A 309 -10.87 -38.77 -5.56
CA SER A 309 -10.30 -40.11 -5.61
C SER A 309 -11.15 -41.10 -4.81
N SER A 310 -10.88 -42.40 -4.99
CA SER A 310 -11.47 -43.45 -4.16
C SER A 310 -11.10 -43.35 -2.66
N PHE A 311 -10.18 -42.47 -2.29
CA PHE A 311 -9.78 -42.18 -0.91
C PHE A 311 -10.52 -40.99 -0.30
N ALA A 312 -11.46 -40.38 -1.02
CA ALA A 312 -12.33 -39.34 -0.47
C ALA A 312 -13.04 -39.80 0.82
N SER A 313 -13.29 -38.86 1.71
CA SER A 313 -14.03 -39.11 2.95
C SER A 313 -15.53 -39.28 2.66
N LEU A 314 -16.26 -39.80 3.66
CA LEU A 314 -17.71 -40.01 3.54
C LEU A 314 -18.43 -38.69 3.28
N GLN A 315 -18.05 -37.63 4.00
CA GLN A 315 -18.62 -36.29 3.83
C GLN A 315 -18.51 -35.79 2.37
N ILE A 316 -17.38 -36.04 1.71
CA ILE A 316 -17.15 -35.61 0.32
C ILE A 316 -17.96 -36.49 -0.65
N GLN A 317 -18.01 -37.81 -0.41
CA GLN A 317 -18.79 -38.73 -1.23
C GLN A 317 -20.29 -38.41 -1.15
N ASP A 318 -20.80 -38.17 0.07
CA ASP A 318 -22.19 -37.80 0.32
C ASP A 318 -22.54 -36.48 -0.37
N PHE A 319 -21.66 -35.48 -0.29
CA PHE A 319 -21.83 -34.21 -1.00
C PHE A 319 -21.98 -34.41 -2.51
N ILE A 320 -21.15 -35.25 -3.12
CA ILE A 320 -21.18 -35.54 -4.56
C ILE A 320 -22.45 -36.28 -4.96
N VAL A 321 -22.88 -37.26 -4.17
CA VAL A 321 -24.12 -38.01 -4.43
C VAL A 321 -25.33 -37.06 -4.39
N GLN A 322 -25.32 -36.06 -3.52
CA GLN A 322 -26.41 -35.10 -3.36
C GLN A 322 -26.40 -33.99 -4.41
N HIS A 323 -25.23 -33.40 -4.70
CA HIS A 323 -25.13 -32.15 -5.47
C HIS A 323 -24.38 -32.30 -6.81
N GLY A 324 -23.74 -33.44 -7.06
CA GLY A 324 -22.92 -33.68 -8.24
C GLY A 324 -21.49 -33.13 -8.13
N GLU A 325 -20.79 -33.09 -9.27
CA GLU A 325 -19.38 -32.72 -9.36
C GLU A 325 -19.13 -31.48 -10.23
N ASP A 326 -20.07 -31.12 -11.09
CA ASP A 326 -19.94 -30.01 -12.04
C ASP A 326 -20.91 -28.89 -11.62
N PHE A 327 -20.37 -27.68 -11.46
CA PHE A 327 -21.10 -26.53 -10.95
C PHE A 327 -20.85 -25.29 -11.80
N LYS A 328 -21.90 -24.66 -12.30
CA LYS A 328 -21.92 -23.35 -12.95
C LYS A 328 -22.62 -22.37 -12.04
N SER A 329 -21.91 -21.33 -11.64
CA SER A 329 -22.45 -20.35 -10.70
C SER A 329 -22.15 -18.93 -11.12
N LEU A 330 -23.10 -18.04 -10.84
CA LEU A 330 -22.91 -16.61 -10.90
C LEU A 330 -22.77 -16.11 -9.46
N GLY A 331 -21.71 -15.35 -9.19
CA GLY A 331 -21.41 -14.79 -7.87
C GLY A 331 -21.30 -13.28 -7.88
N LEU A 332 -21.60 -12.68 -6.74
CA LEU A 332 -21.36 -11.29 -6.44
C LEU A 332 -20.43 -11.19 -5.22
N THR A 333 -19.33 -10.48 -5.36
CA THR A 333 -18.45 -10.12 -4.26
C THR A 333 -18.51 -8.61 -4.03
N THR A 334 -18.84 -8.19 -2.82
CA THR A 334 -18.79 -6.80 -2.38
C THR A 334 -17.70 -6.65 -1.32
N SER A 335 -16.78 -5.72 -1.50
CA SER A 335 -15.68 -5.47 -0.56
C SER A 335 -15.54 -4.00 -0.22
N PHE A 336 -15.68 -3.67 1.07
CA PHE A 336 -15.38 -2.35 1.61
C PHE A 336 -14.02 -2.37 2.29
N ALA A 337 -13.19 -1.35 2.03
CA ALA A 337 -11.90 -1.18 2.69
C ALA A 337 -11.69 0.27 3.15
N HIS A 338 -11.29 0.41 4.40
CA HIS A 338 -10.79 1.65 5.01
C HIS A 338 -9.30 1.47 5.34
N ASP A 339 -8.40 2.17 4.64
CA ASP A 339 -6.95 2.02 4.77
C ASP A 339 -6.28 3.37 5.13
N THR A 340 -5.77 3.48 6.35
CA THR A 340 -5.07 4.66 6.87
C THR A 340 -3.59 4.37 7.14
N ARG A 341 -3.06 3.23 6.65
CA ARG A 341 -1.67 2.85 6.90
C ARG A 341 -0.73 3.86 6.27
N ASN A 342 0.27 4.28 7.04
CA ASN A 342 1.27 5.24 6.57
C ASN A 342 2.19 4.68 5.47
N ARG A 343 2.32 3.36 5.36
CA ARG A 343 3.14 2.66 4.35
C ARG A 343 2.49 1.34 3.98
N ARG A 344 2.66 0.88 2.74
CA ARG A 344 2.15 -0.43 2.30
C ARG A 344 2.99 -1.60 2.79
N ILE A 345 4.31 -1.44 2.74
CA ILE A 345 5.29 -2.41 3.22
C ILE A 345 5.82 -1.90 4.56
N PHE A 346 5.87 -2.79 5.55
CA PHE A 346 6.36 -2.45 6.88
C PHE A 346 5.68 -1.19 7.48
N PRO A 347 4.33 -1.16 7.56
CA PRO A 347 3.62 -0.05 8.20
C PRO A 347 4.08 0.14 9.65
N SER A 348 4.02 1.37 10.15
CA SER A 348 4.32 1.68 11.56
C SER A 348 3.18 2.39 12.27
N GLU A 349 2.16 2.83 11.53
CA GLU A 349 1.05 3.63 12.03
C GLU A 349 -0.16 3.46 11.10
N GLY A 350 -1.36 3.64 11.66
CA GLY A 350 -2.63 3.53 10.95
C GLY A 350 -3.17 2.10 10.93
N GLY A 351 -4.27 1.88 10.22
CA GLY A 351 -4.94 0.59 10.20
C GLY A 351 -5.58 0.28 8.85
N LEU A 352 -5.98 -0.98 8.68
CA LEU A 352 -6.84 -1.42 7.58
C LEU A 352 -8.02 -2.16 8.16
N ARG A 353 -9.22 -1.78 7.73
CA ARG A 353 -10.46 -2.49 8.01
C ARG A 353 -11.01 -2.93 6.67
N ARG A 354 -11.20 -4.24 6.49
CA ARG A 354 -11.78 -4.79 5.26
C ARG A 354 -12.92 -5.72 5.61
N ILE A 355 -14.06 -5.48 4.98
CA ILE A 355 -15.23 -6.36 5.03
C ILE A 355 -15.46 -6.83 3.60
N SER A 356 -15.56 -8.13 3.39
CA SER A 356 -15.91 -8.70 2.10
C SER A 356 -17.04 -9.71 2.25
N LEU A 357 -18.07 -9.58 1.42
CA LEU A 357 -19.17 -10.51 1.29
C LEU A 357 -19.14 -11.08 -0.12
N GLU A 358 -18.95 -12.39 -0.23
CA GLU A 358 -19.14 -13.18 -1.43
C GLU A 358 -20.48 -13.90 -1.30
N THR A 359 -21.32 -13.85 -2.32
CA THR A 359 -22.57 -14.62 -2.39
C THR A 359 -22.73 -15.17 -3.78
N LYS A 360 -23.32 -16.36 -3.88
CA LYS A 360 -23.87 -16.81 -5.16
C LYS A 360 -25.20 -16.11 -5.41
N VAL A 361 -25.60 -16.05 -6.67
CA VAL A 361 -26.89 -15.48 -7.08
C VAL A 361 -27.91 -16.62 -7.01
N PRO A 362 -29.09 -16.42 -6.38
CA PRO A 362 -30.15 -17.43 -6.34
C PRO A 362 -30.47 -18.01 -7.72
N GLY A 363 -30.63 -19.33 -7.81
CA GLY A 363 -30.77 -20.08 -9.07
C GLY A 363 -29.45 -20.48 -9.73
N SER A 364 -28.31 -20.28 -9.06
CA SER A 364 -27.02 -20.87 -9.45
C SER A 364 -26.93 -22.32 -8.97
N GLU A 365 -26.08 -23.14 -9.58
CA GLU A 365 -25.87 -24.54 -9.14
C GLU A 365 -25.13 -24.65 -7.79
N LEU A 366 -24.59 -23.54 -7.29
CA LEU A 366 -24.09 -23.39 -5.93
C LEU A 366 -24.80 -22.23 -5.27
N GLU A 367 -25.30 -22.43 -4.06
CA GLU A 367 -26.04 -21.42 -3.31
C GLU A 367 -25.45 -21.28 -1.90
N TYR A 368 -24.47 -20.39 -1.76
CA TYR A 368 -23.85 -20.09 -0.48
C TYR A 368 -23.41 -18.64 -0.41
N TYR A 369 -23.20 -18.15 0.81
CA TYR A 369 -22.54 -16.87 1.06
C TYR A 369 -21.36 -17.03 2.00
N LYS A 370 -20.43 -16.07 1.93
CA LYS A 370 -19.19 -16.05 2.69
C LYS A 370 -18.83 -14.61 3.04
N ALA A 371 -18.85 -14.30 4.33
CA ALA A 371 -18.44 -13.03 4.89
C ALA A 371 -17.04 -13.14 5.51
N THR A 372 -16.21 -12.14 5.29
CA THR A 372 -14.89 -12.01 5.92
C THR A 372 -14.68 -10.61 6.47
N LEU A 373 -14.10 -10.54 7.66
CA LEU A 373 -13.74 -9.31 8.34
C LEU A 373 -12.25 -9.37 8.71
N VAL A 374 -11.46 -8.44 8.17
CA VAL A 374 -10.06 -8.26 8.52
C VAL A 374 -9.88 -6.89 9.15
N LEU A 375 -9.46 -6.87 10.41
CA LEU A 375 -9.10 -5.67 11.14
C LEU A 375 -7.61 -5.72 11.45
N GLN A 376 -6.84 -4.71 11.06
CA GLN A 376 -5.45 -4.57 11.47
C GLN A 376 -5.16 -3.14 11.91
N GLN A 377 -4.34 -2.99 12.94
CA GLN A 377 -3.95 -1.72 13.53
C GLN A 377 -2.46 -1.74 13.87
N TYR A 378 -1.77 -0.67 13.48
CA TYR A 378 -0.39 -0.39 13.84
C TYR A 378 -0.36 0.82 14.77
N VAL A 379 0.33 0.68 15.91
CA VAL A 379 0.49 1.75 16.89
C VAL A 379 1.98 1.90 17.19
N PRO A 380 2.62 3.03 16.85
CA PRO A 380 4.01 3.26 17.22
C PRO A 380 4.10 3.44 18.73
N LEU A 381 4.76 2.49 19.42
CA LEU A 381 4.97 2.57 20.87
C LEU A 381 6.16 3.48 21.19
N THR A 382 7.20 3.43 20.35
CA THR A 382 8.37 4.31 20.40
C THR A 382 8.89 4.52 18.97
N ARG A 383 10.04 5.19 18.80
CA ARG A 383 10.72 5.29 17.49
C ARG A 383 11.19 3.95 16.93
N LEU A 384 11.37 2.92 17.78
CA LEU A 384 11.90 1.61 17.39
C LEU A 384 10.85 0.49 17.46
N PHE A 385 9.87 0.62 18.36
CA PHE A 385 8.87 -0.42 18.62
C PHE A 385 7.51 -0.04 18.06
N THR A 386 6.88 -0.96 17.33
CA THR A 386 5.52 -0.82 16.81
C THR A 386 4.67 -2.00 17.27
N PHE A 387 3.54 -1.73 17.90
CA PHE A 387 2.52 -2.74 18.12
C PHE A 387 1.72 -2.97 16.85
N HIS A 388 1.47 -4.23 16.50
CA HIS A 388 0.64 -4.67 15.38
C HIS A 388 -0.40 -5.67 15.89
N GLY A 389 -1.67 -5.28 15.83
CA GLY A 389 -2.80 -6.17 16.07
C GLY A 389 -3.50 -6.51 14.77
N LYS A 390 -3.84 -7.79 14.55
CA LYS A 390 -4.67 -8.27 13.44
C LYS A 390 -5.74 -9.22 13.96
N ILE A 391 -6.97 -9.06 13.51
CA ILE A 391 -8.10 -9.96 13.69
C ILE A 391 -8.63 -10.33 12.31
N ASP A 392 -8.87 -11.61 12.07
CA ASP A 392 -9.41 -12.16 10.82
C ASP A 392 -10.50 -13.17 11.17
N VAL A 393 -11.74 -12.78 10.88
CA VAL A 393 -12.96 -13.54 11.11
C VAL A 393 -13.58 -13.91 9.76
N GLY A 394 -13.99 -15.16 9.61
CA GLY A 394 -14.71 -15.66 8.45
C GLY A 394 -15.96 -16.41 8.90
N TYR A 395 -17.06 -16.20 8.20
CA TYR A 395 -18.30 -16.95 8.38
C TYR A 395 -18.90 -17.21 6.99
N GLY A 396 -19.50 -18.36 6.77
CA GLY A 396 -20.19 -18.66 5.55
C GLY A 396 -21.25 -19.72 5.80
N ASP A 397 -22.26 -19.76 4.95
CA ASP A 397 -23.33 -20.73 5.08
C ASP A 397 -23.99 -21.00 3.73
N GLY A 398 -24.72 -22.11 3.67
CA GLY A 398 -25.59 -22.46 2.55
C GLY A 398 -26.88 -21.65 2.58
N TYR A 399 -27.56 -21.58 1.44
CA TYR A 399 -28.96 -21.20 1.39
C TYR A 399 -29.63 -21.91 0.21
N GLY A 400 -30.96 -21.87 0.15
CA GLY A 400 -31.72 -22.47 -0.95
C GLY A 400 -31.55 -23.99 -0.96
N ASP A 401 -30.92 -24.53 -2.00
CA ASP A 401 -30.69 -25.99 -2.14
C ASP A 401 -29.51 -26.52 -1.29
N PHE A 402 -28.79 -25.64 -0.60
CA PHE A 402 -27.66 -26.00 0.26
C PHE A 402 -27.95 -25.65 1.71
N ASP A 403 -27.93 -26.66 2.59
CA ASP A 403 -28.06 -26.48 4.04
C ASP A 403 -26.78 -25.88 4.67
N GLU A 404 -25.62 -26.13 4.05
CA GLU A 404 -24.31 -25.68 4.52
C GLU A 404 -23.44 -25.20 3.36
N MET A 405 -22.42 -24.38 3.67
CA MET A 405 -21.45 -23.95 2.67
C MET A 405 -20.66 -25.16 2.12
N PRO A 406 -20.45 -25.28 0.79
CA PRO A 406 -19.70 -26.39 0.21
C PRO A 406 -18.29 -26.54 0.80
N PHE A 407 -17.88 -27.77 1.11
CA PHE A 407 -16.63 -28.05 1.83
C PHE A 407 -15.37 -27.47 1.14
N PHE A 408 -15.37 -27.38 -0.18
CA PHE A 408 -14.24 -26.83 -0.96
C PHE A 408 -14.15 -25.29 -0.87
N LYS A 409 -15.10 -24.63 -0.21
CA LYS A 409 -15.10 -23.19 0.12
C LYS A 409 -14.84 -22.92 1.61
N ASN A 410 -14.65 -23.95 2.42
CA ASN A 410 -14.36 -23.86 3.85
C ASN A 410 -13.17 -22.94 4.18
N PHE A 411 -13.20 -22.43 5.41
CA PHE A 411 -12.06 -21.75 6.00
C PHE A 411 -11.07 -22.74 6.61
N PHE A 412 -9.80 -22.34 6.63
CA PHE A 412 -8.72 -23.11 7.23
C PHE A 412 -7.83 -22.19 8.08
N ALA A 413 -7.22 -22.76 9.12
CA ALA A 413 -6.23 -22.08 9.97
C ALA A 413 -5.08 -23.01 10.35
N GLY A 414 -4.04 -22.43 10.93
CA GLY A 414 -2.71 -23.02 11.12
C GLY A 414 -1.68 -22.37 10.19
N GLY A 415 -0.44 -22.32 10.67
CA GLY A 415 0.75 -21.91 9.93
C GLY A 415 0.96 -20.42 9.76
N VAL A 416 1.90 -20.05 8.88
CA VAL A 416 2.52 -18.70 8.86
C VAL A 416 1.52 -17.56 8.62
N ARG A 417 0.40 -17.85 7.94
CA ARG A 417 -0.62 -16.86 7.59
C ARG A 417 -1.71 -16.67 8.65
N SER A 418 -1.81 -17.57 9.62
CA SER A 418 -2.83 -17.51 10.68
C SER A 418 -2.18 -17.72 12.06
N VAL A 419 -2.28 -18.92 12.63
CA VAL A 419 -1.72 -19.29 13.94
C VAL A 419 -0.40 -20.03 13.74
N ARG A 420 0.72 -19.29 13.88
CA ARG A 420 2.07 -19.87 13.79
C ARG A 420 2.30 -20.92 14.87
N GLY A 421 3.16 -21.91 14.59
CA GLY A 421 3.42 -23.02 15.51
C GLY A 421 2.53 -24.25 15.30
N TYR A 422 1.40 -24.09 14.62
CA TYR A 422 0.60 -25.21 14.09
C TYR A 422 0.87 -25.38 12.60
N GLN A 423 0.83 -26.62 12.11
CA GLN A 423 1.00 -26.89 10.69
C GLN A 423 -0.14 -26.22 9.89
N ASP A 424 0.18 -25.69 8.72
CA ASP A 424 -0.79 -25.05 7.82
C ASP A 424 -2.04 -25.92 7.61
N PHE A 425 -3.21 -25.28 7.70
CA PHE A 425 -4.54 -25.86 7.47
C PHE A 425 -4.96 -26.99 8.42
N THR A 426 -4.22 -27.25 9.51
CA THR A 426 -4.51 -28.38 10.40
C THR A 426 -5.44 -28.09 11.57
N LEU A 427 -5.77 -26.81 11.81
CA LEU A 427 -6.69 -26.39 12.86
C LEU A 427 -8.14 -26.48 12.39
N GLY A 428 -9.00 -27.01 13.27
CA GLY A 428 -10.43 -27.14 13.06
C GLY A 428 -10.91 -28.55 12.71
N PRO A 429 -12.13 -28.68 12.15
CA PRO A 429 -12.76 -29.97 11.89
C PRO A 429 -11.99 -30.87 10.94
N ARG A 430 -12.19 -32.18 11.13
CA ARG A 430 -11.59 -33.25 10.34
C ARG A 430 -12.65 -34.16 9.77
N ASP A 431 -12.36 -34.71 8.60
CA ASP A 431 -13.24 -35.65 7.92
C ASP A 431 -13.15 -37.08 8.51
N SER A 432 -13.96 -37.99 7.98
CA SER A 432 -13.98 -39.40 8.41
C SER A 432 -12.69 -40.18 8.14
N ARG A 433 -11.74 -39.60 7.39
CA ARG A 433 -10.40 -40.12 7.14
C ARG A 433 -9.34 -39.44 8.01
N ASN A 434 -9.76 -38.64 9.01
CA ASN A 434 -8.90 -37.86 9.89
C ASN A 434 -8.00 -36.86 9.16
N ARG A 435 -8.47 -36.30 8.04
CA ARG A 435 -7.82 -35.21 7.31
C ARG A 435 -8.54 -33.89 7.61
N PRO A 436 -7.83 -32.74 7.67
CA PRO A 436 -8.49 -31.45 7.83
C PRO A 436 -9.44 -31.16 6.67
N ILE A 437 -10.70 -30.87 6.98
CA ILE A 437 -11.72 -30.47 6.00
C ILE A 437 -12.11 -28.98 6.13
N GLY A 438 -11.64 -28.33 7.20
CA GLY A 438 -11.99 -26.95 7.50
C GLY A 438 -13.43 -26.83 8.02
N GLY A 439 -13.95 -25.62 8.05
CA GLY A 439 -15.33 -25.38 8.47
C GLY A 439 -15.85 -24.03 8.03
N ASN A 440 -17.09 -23.73 8.41
CA ASN A 440 -17.81 -22.57 7.91
C ASN A 440 -17.53 -21.29 8.74
N PHE A 441 -16.94 -21.45 9.93
CA PHE A 441 -16.59 -20.34 10.82
C PHE A 441 -15.11 -20.35 11.22
N LYS A 442 -14.45 -19.20 11.13
CA LYS A 442 -13.03 -19.01 11.45
C LYS A 442 -12.86 -17.77 12.30
N THR A 443 -12.09 -17.88 13.38
CA THR A 443 -11.65 -16.72 14.17
C THR A 443 -10.16 -16.82 14.44
N THR A 444 -9.39 -15.85 13.95
CA THR A 444 -7.95 -15.76 14.20
C THR A 444 -7.55 -14.36 14.61
N SER A 445 -6.53 -14.28 15.46
CA SER A 445 -5.98 -13.05 16.00
C SER A 445 -4.46 -13.17 16.10
N ARG A 446 -3.79 -12.04 15.92
CA ARG A 446 -2.34 -11.91 15.97
C ARG A 446 -2.00 -10.60 16.64
N MET A 447 -1.18 -10.66 17.67
CA MET A 447 -0.62 -9.50 18.36
C MET A 447 0.89 -9.58 18.23
N GLU A 448 1.53 -8.51 17.76
CA GLU A 448 2.98 -8.47 17.58
C GLU A 448 3.58 -7.17 18.12
N ILE A 449 4.76 -7.28 18.71
CA ILE A 449 5.66 -6.16 18.92
C ILE A 449 6.76 -6.26 17.88
N GLN A 450 6.77 -5.33 16.94
CA GLN A 450 7.71 -5.28 15.82
C GLN A 450 8.84 -4.31 16.13
N PHE A 451 10.08 -4.69 15.82
CA PHE A 451 11.27 -3.89 16.09
C PHE A 451 12.39 -4.16 15.07
N PRO A 452 13.32 -3.22 14.85
CA PRO A 452 14.49 -3.45 14.00
C PRO A 452 15.49 -4.41 14.68
N PRO A 453 16.34 -5.10 13.91
CA PRO A 453 17.39 -5.94 14.46
C PRO A 453 18.37 -5.12 15.33
N PRO A 454 18.65 -5.51 16.58
CA PRO A 454 19.49 -4.74 17.51
C PRO A 454 20.97 -4.71 17.12
N PHE A 455 21.38 -5.61 16.22
CA PHE A 455 22.75 -5.77 15.73
C PHE A 455 23.00 -5.10 14.37
N MET A 456 21.99 -4.44 13.80
CA MET A 456 22.10 -3.71 12.53
C MET A 456 21.45 -2.34 12.66
N THR A 457 22.28 -1.31 12.84
CA THR A 457 21.85 0.07 12.71
C THR A 457 21.60 0.36 11.22
N GLU A 458 20.41 0.88 10.90
CA GLU A 458 20.01 1.44 9.58
C GLU A 458 19.33 0.56 8.53
N THR A 459 18.98 -0.70 8.80
CA THR A 459 18.27 -1.50 7.76
C THR A 459 16.75 -1.35 7.83
N LYS A 460 16.12 -0.86 6.75
CA LYS A 460 14.65 -0.89 6.56
C LYS A 460 14.14 -2.21 5.96
N ALA A 461 15.06 -3.11 5.59
CA ALA A 461 14.75 -4.35 4.88
C ALA A 461 14.41 -5.51 5.83
N VAL A 462 14.81 -5.45 7.10
CA VAL A 462 14.58 -6.51 8.09
C VAL A 462 13.70 -5.98 9.22
N ARG A 463 12.72 -6.80 9.63
CA ARG A 463 11.85 -6.54 10.76
C ARG A 463 11.73 -7.78 11.62
N LEU A 464 12.06 -7.65 12.90
CA LEU A 464 11.84 -8.69 13.89
C LEU A 464 10.48 -8.47 14.56
N SER A 465 9.89 -9.55 15.06
CA SER A 465 8.67 -9.49 15.87
C SER A 465 8.68 -10.49 17.01
N LEU A 466 8.17 -10.06 18.16
CA LEU A 466 7.64 -10.93 19.20
C LEU A 466 6.14 -11.06 18.94
N PHE A 467 5.60 -12.26 18.87
CA PHE A 467 4.19 -12.45 18.54
C PHE A 467 3.45 -13.38 19.50
N TYR A 468 2.15 -13.14 19.59
CA TYR A 468 1.14 -13.99 20.18
C TYR A 468 0.04 -14.19 19.14
N ASP A 469 -0.13 -15.42 18.67
CA ASP A 469 -1.19 -15.79 17.75
C ASP A 469 -2.23 -16.62 18.49
N ALA A 470 -3.52 -16.40 18.21
CA ALA A 470 -4.60 -17.21 18.76
C ALA A 470 -5.73 -17.36 17.74
N GLY A 471 -6.23 -18.57 17.55
CA GLY A 471 -7.38 -18.80 16.66
C GLY A 471 -7.72 -20.26 16.44
N ASN A 472 -8.85 -20.49 15.80
CA ASN A 472 -9.28 -21.81 15.35
C ASN A 472 -10.30 -21.68 14.20
N VAL A 473 -10.65 -22.81 13.60
CA VAL A 473 -11.78 -23.01 12.69
C VAL A 473 -12.78 -23.95 13.33
N PHE A 474 -14.06 -23.72 13.09
CA PHE A 474 -15.20 -24.43 13.67
C PHE A 474 -16.13 -24.91 12.56
N ALA A 475 -16.86 -25.99 12.80
CA ALA A 475 -17.79 -26.52 11.80
C ALA A 475 -18.92 -25.51 11.55
N GLY A 476 -19.57 -25.03 12.63
CA GLY A 476 -20.52 -23.93 12.68
C GLY A 476 -20.07 -22.73 13.53
N ALA A 477 -20.86 -21.64 13.55
CA ALA A 477 -20.63 -20.51 14.45
C ALA A 477 -21.08 -20.83 15.90
N GLU A 478 -22.07 -21.69 16.03
CA GLU A 478 -22.61 -22.28 17.25
C GLU A 478 -21.61 -23.19 17.98
N ASP A 479 -20.66 -23.78 17.25
CA ASP A 479 -19.57 -24.59 17.79
C ASP A 479 -18.42 -23.74 18.35
N TRP A 480 -18.52 -22.41 18.29
CA TRP A 480 -17.46 -21.55 18.79
C TRP A 480 -17.37 -21.64 20.32
N VAL A 481 -16.25 -22.21 20.79
CA VAL A 481 -15.95 -22.31 22.22
C VAL A 481 -14.54 -21.82 22.50
N VAL A 482 -14.39 -21.00 23.54
CA VAL A 482 -13.10 -20.41 23.94
C VAL A 482 -12.04 -21.46 24.25
N SER A 483 -12.42 -22.60 24.84
CA SER A 483 -11.50 -23.71 25.15
C SER A 483 -10.82 -24.29 23.91
N ASP A 484 -11.44 -24.13 22.75
CA ASP A 484 -10.94 -24.66 21.49
C ASP A 484 -10.04 -23.67 20.73
N ILE A 485 -9.81 -22.48 21.26
CA ILE A 485 -8.88 -21.53 20.64
C ILE A 485 -7.44 -21.99 20.86
N ARG A 486 -6.74 -22.25 19.75
CA ARG A 486 -5.32 -22.63 19.76
C ARG A 486 -4.45 -21.40 19.82
N MET A 487 -3.34 -21.48 20.55
CA MET A 487 -2.53 -20.31 20.86
C MET A 487 -1.05 -20.63 20.69
N ALA A 488 -0.28 -19.62 20.31
CA ALA A 488 1.16 -19.75 20.19
C ALA A 488 1.87 -18.43 20.46
N VAL A 489 3.03 -18.51 21.10
CA VAL A 489 3.92 -17.37 21.32
C VAL A 489 5.24 -17.63 20.63
N GLY A 490 5.87 -16.60 20.06
CA GLY A 490 7.11 -16.83 19.33
C GLY A 490 7.86 -15.60 18.87
N LEU A 491 8.91 -15.87 18.12
CA LEU A 491 9.77 -14.91 17.46
C LEU A 491 9.61 -15.03 15.94
N GLY A 492 9.38 -13.90 15.28
CA GLY A 492 9.29 -13.78 13.84
C GLY A 492 10.39 -12.87 13.30
N ALA A 493 10.81 -13.13 12.06
CA ALA A 493 11.68 -12.25 11.30
C ALA A 493 11.16 -12.17 9.87
N THR A 494 11.00 -10.96 9.34
CA THR A 494 10.68 -10.73 7.94
C THR A 494 11.80 -9.95 7.28
N TRP A 495 12.37 -10.48 6.20
CA TRP A 495 13.40 -9.84 5.40
C TRP A 495 12.90 -9.62 3.98
N LEU A 496 12.92 -8.38 3.52
CA LEU A 496 12.71 -8.02 2.12
C LEU A 496 14.01 -8.28 1.35
N SER A 497 14.17 -9.50 0.84
CA SER A 497 15.31 -9.86 0.00
C SER A 497 15.12 -9.39 -1.44
N PRO A 498 16.18 -9.33 -2.27
CA PRO A 498 16.07 -9.02 -3.69
C PRO A 498 15.14 -9.97 -4.48
N VAL A 499 14.92 -11.19 -3.98
CA VAL A 499 14.07 -12.22 -4.62
C VAL A 499 12.67 -12.29 -4.01
N GLY A 500 12.34 -11.41 -3.06
CA GLY A 500 11.04 -11.32 -2.42
C GLY A 500 11.11 -11.39 -0.88
N PRO A 501 9.99 -11.16 -0.20
CA PRO A 501 9.90 -11.31 1.25
C PRO A 501 10.20 -12.75 1.68
N LEU A 502 11.08 -12.90 2.66
CA LEU A 502 11.28 -14.10 3.45
C LEU A 502 10.71 -13.82 4.84
N ALA A 503 9.82 -14.66 5.33
CA ALA A 503 9.47 -14.67 6.75
C ALA A 503 9.79 -16.02 7.35
N VAL A 504 10.36 -15.95 8.54
CA VAL A 504 10.71 -17.07 9.37
C VAL A 504 10.05 -16.84 10.72
N SER A 505 9.56 -17.90 11.34
CA SER A 505 9.05 -17.86 12.70
C SER A 505 9.44 -19.12 13.47
N VAL A 506 9.76 -18.92 14.74
CA VAL A 506 9.88 -19.98 15.74
C VAL A 506 8.77 -19.74 16.76
N ALA A 507 7.87 -20.70 16.91
CA ALA A 507 6.70 -20.59 17.75
C ALA A 507 6.62 -21.76 18.74
N GLN A 508 6.22 -21.46 19.97
CA GLN A 508 5.83 -22.43 20.97
C GLN A 508 4.30 -22.44 21.06
N PRO A 509 3.62 -23.47 20.52
CA PRO A 509 2.18 -23.61 20.67
C PRO A 509 1.80 -24.11 22.06
N PHE A 510 0.65 -23.67 22.54
CA PHE A 510 0.04 -24.08 23.82
C PHE A 510 -1.48 -24.12 23.69
N ASN A 511 -2.17 -24.76 24.65
CA ASN A 511 -3.56 -25.18 24.50
C ASN A 511 -3.80 -26.17 23.34
N ASN A 512 -2.83 -27.07 23.10
CA ASN A 512 -2.95 -28.14 22.10
C ASN A 512 -3.93 -29.21 22.57
N GLN A 513 -4.76 -29.73 21.67
CA GLN A 513 -5.62 -30.88 21.90
C GLN A 513 -5.14 -32.10 21.10
N SER A 514 -5.72 -33.27 21.44
CA SER A 514 -5.46 -34.51 20.71
C SER A 514 -5.84 -34.34 19.23
N GLY A 515 -4.89 -34.62 18.33
CA GLY A 515 -5.07 -34.48 16.88
C GLY A 515 -4.42 -33.24 16.27
N ASP A 516 -4.07 -32.22 17.06
CA ASP A 516 -3.38 -31.03 16.55
C ASP A 516 -1.98 -31.38 16.01
N ARG A 517 -1.61 -30.79 14.87
CA ARG A 517 -0.28 -30.97 14.28
C ARG A 517 0.56 -29.73 14.50
N VAL A 518 1.64 -29.88 15.26
CA VAL A 518 2.56 -28.80 15.63
C VAL A 518 3.72 -28.71 14.65
N GLN A 519 4.13 -27.48 14.36
CA GLN A 519 5.28 -27.15 13.53
C GLN A 519 5.93 -25.87 14.07
N GLN A 520 6.90 -26.03 14.96
CA GLN A 520 7.51 -24.91 15.70
C GLN A 520 8.32 -23.97 14.80
N PHE A 521 9.09 -24.51 13.85
CA PHE A 521 9.86 -23.73 12.89
C PHE A 521 9.10 -23.63 11.56
N GLN A 522 8.79 -22.40 11.15
CA GLN A 522 8.06 -22.13 9.93
C GLN A 522 8.77 -21.07 9.11
N PHE A 523 8.71 -21.20 7.79
CA PHE A 523 9.24 -20.20 6.88
C PHE A 523 8.49 -20.20 5.57
N THR A 524 8.49 -19.05 4.91
CA THR A 524 7.97 -18.88 3.56
C THR A 524 8.80 -17.83 2.84
N LEU A 525 9.17 -18.14 1.60
CA LEU A 525 9.98 -17.28 0.73
C LEU A 525 9.19 -16.94 -0.53
N GLY A 526 9.26 -15.68 -0.97
CA GLY A 526 8.82 -15.26 -2.30
C GLY A 526 7.38 -14.71 -2.36
N ALA A 527 6.87 -14.58 -3.58
CA ALA A 527 5.63 -13.87 -3.87
C ALA A 527 4.39 -14.68 -3.45
N GLY A 528 4.00 -14.54 -2.18
CA GLY A 528 2.77 -15.08 -1.60
C GLY A 528 2.47 -14.53 -0.21
N PHE A 529 3.01 -13.36 0.13
CA PHE A 529 2.84 -12.70 1.43
C PHE A 529 1.52 -11.95 1.56
#